data_AF-A0A7S0HUL3-F1
#
_entry.id   AF-A0A7S0HUL3-F1
#
_cell.length_a   1.000
_cell.length_b   1.000
_cell.length_c   1.000
_cell.angle_alpha   90.00
_cell.angle_beta   90.00
_cell.angle_gamma   90.00
#
_symmetry.space_group_name_H-M   'P 1'
#
loop_
_entity.id
_entity.type
_entity.pdbx_description
1 polymer ?
#
loop_
_entity_poly.entity_id
_entity_poly.type
_entity_poly.pdbx_seq_one_letter_code
_entity_poly.pdbx_strand_id
1 'polypeptide(L)'
;YTPQSNWGQSLEFNPEVQDMLGPQTSFAEVAEAMGSLIKAGKIRSWGMCNDNAYGLAASVYTSRALGVPPPCVLQNDYSLLNRRIEENGVSEASSPAMENTGFMAYNVLAGGVLTGKYLKEPAAIDSFQAGKKEAALRRFREPRGRMDENG
;
A
#
# COMPACT_ATOMS: atom_id res chain seq x y z
N TYR A 1 2.46 0.13 -16.85
CA TYR A 1 3.28 0.05 -15.65
C TYR A 1 2.47 -0.70 -14.61
N THR A 2 3.06 -1.70 -13.95
CA THR A 2 2.42 -2.33 -12.79
C THR A 2 3.12 -1.84 -11.53
N PRO A 3 2.37 -1.39 -10.51
CA PRO A 3 2.94 -1.19 -9.19
C PRO A 3 3.57 -2.51 -8.71
N GLN A 4 4.88 -2.48 -8.48
CA GLN A 4 5.66 -3.66 -8.11
C GLN A 4 5.58 -3.98 -6.61
N SER A 5 4.76 -3.25 -5.84
CA SER A 5 4.66 -3.42 -4.40
C SER A 5 3.45 -4.31 -4.06
N ASN A 6 3.75 -5.57 -3.77
CA ASN A 6 2.85 -6.52 -3.14
C ASN A 6 2.72 -6.18 -1.65
N TRP A 7 1.82 -5.26 -1.30
CA TRP A 7 1.59 -4.91 0.12
C TRP A 7 2.88 -4.48 0.84
N GLY A 8 3.73 -3.72 0.16
CA GLY A 8 4.98 -3.18 0.72
C GLY A 8 6.11 -4.21 0.93
N GLN A 9 6.12 -5.37 0.26
CA GLN A 9 7.09 -6.43 0.58
C GLN A 9 8.32 -6.55 -0.31
N SER A 10 8.33 -6.10 -1.56
CA SER A 10 9.52 -6.30 -2.40
C SER A 10 10.50 -5.13 -2.32
N LEU A 11 11.71 -5.40 -1.83
CA LEU A 11 12.89 -4.54 -2.03
C LEU A 11 13.47 -4.72 -3.44
N GLU A 12 13.04 -5.78 -4.14
CA GLU A 12 13.62 -6.23 -5.38
C GLU A 12 12.61 -6.11 -6.51
N PHE A 13 13.10 -5.66 -7.66
CA PHE A 13 12.35 -5.73 -8.89
C PHE A 13 12.29 -7.18 -9.38
N ASN A 14 11.09 -7.73 -9.59
CA ASN A 14 10.91 -9.06 -10.15
C ASN A 14 10.42 -8.98 -11.61
N PRO A 15 11.30 -9.19 -12.61
CA PRO A 15 10.92 -9.10 -14.01
C PRO A 15 9.92 -10.19 -14.43
N GLU A 16 9.92 -11.35 -13.77
CA GLU A 16 9.01 -12.46 -14.11
C GLU A 16 7.56 -12.11 -13.78
N VAL A 17 7.33 -11.36 -12.70
CA VAL A 17 5.99 -10.93 -12.27
C VAL A 17 5.44 -9.85 -13.18
N GLN A 18 6.29 -8.99 -13.75
CA GLN A 18 5.85 -7.91 -14.63
C GLN A 18 5.10 -8.43 -15.86
N ASP A 19 5.57 -9.52 -16.46
CA ASP A 19 4.96 -10.12 -17.66
C ASP A 19 3.70 -10.94 -17.33
N MET A 20 3.57 -11.45 -16.10
CA MET A 20 2.41 -12.25 -15.67
C MET A 20 1.13 -11.41 -15.47
N LEU A 21 1.24 -10.10 -15.27
CA LEU A 21 0.11 -9.24 -14.89
C LEU A 21 -0.69 -8.69 -16.09
N GLY A 22 -0.37 -9.11 -17.32
CA GLY A 22 -1.12 -8.76 -18.52
C GLY A 22 -0.78 -7.37 -19.08
N PRO A 23 -1.64 -6.80 -19.96
CA PRO A 23 -1.36 -5.54 -20.64
C PRO A 23 -1.28 -4.39 -19.64
N GLN A 24 -0.27 -3.54 -19.83
CA GLN A 24 0.15 -2.53 -18.88
C GLN A 24 -0.26 -1.13 -19.33
N THR A 25 -1.11 -0.44 -18.57
CA THR A 25 -1.47 0.97 -18.84
C THR A 25 -0.25 1.87 -18.65
N SER A 26 0.02 2.76 -19.59
CA SER A 26 1.15 3.69 -19.51
C SER A 26 0.92 4.77 -18.44
N PHE A 27 1.99 5.36 -17.92
CA PHE A 27 1.88 6.51 -17.01
C PHE A 27 1.14 7.69 -17.65
N ALA A 28 1.30 7.87 -18.96
CA ALA A 28 0.64 8.93 -19.72
C ALA A 28 -0.87 8.75 -19.72
N GLU A 29 -1.36 7.56 -20.08
CA GLU A 29 -2.79 7.25 -20.07
C GLU A 29 -3.41 7.42 -18.68
N VAL A 30 -2.72 6.99 -17.62
CA VAL A 30 -3.18 7.20 -16.24
C VAL A 30 -3.26 8.69 -15.92
N ALA A 31 -2.20 9.45 -16.21
CA ALA A 31 -2.12 10.87 -15.89
C ALA A 31 -3.18 11.69 -16.66
N GLU A 32 -3.39 11.40 -17.95
CA GLU A 32 -4.43 12.04 -18.77
C GLU A 32 -5.84 11.74 -18.26
N ALA A 33 -6.10 10.49 -17.87
CA ALA A 33 -7.39 10.10 -17.30
C ALA A 33 -7.65 10.84 -15.98
N MET A 34 -6.67 10.87 -15.07
CA MET A 34 -6.78 11.58 -13.79
C MET A 34 -6.95 13.10 -13.99
N GLY A 35 -6.16 13.69 -14.89
CA GLY A 35 -6.29 15.09 -15.28
C GLY A 35 -7.67 15.43 -15.85
N SER A 36 -8.23 14.54 -16.67
CA SER A 36 -9.58 14.69 -17.24
C SER A 36 -10.67 14.65 -16.15
N LEU A 37 -10.54 13.76 -15.17
CA LEU A 37 -11.46 13.69 -14.02
C LEU A 37 -11.39 14.95 -13.15
N ILE A 38 -10.19 15.49 -12.92
CA ILE A 38 -10.00 16.75 -12.20
C ILE A 38 -10.61 17.91 -12.97
N LYS A 39 -10.30 18.04 -14.27
CA LYS A 39 -10.84 19.10 -15.13
C LYS A 39 -12.36 19.08 -15.21
N ALA A 40 -12.95 17.88 -15.21
CA ALA A 40 -14.39 17.69 -15.18
C ALA A 40 -15.02 17.97 -13.80
N GLY A 41 -14.22 18.28 -12.76
CA GLY A 41 -14.69 18.54 -11.41
C GLY A 41 -15.19 17.30 -10.64
N LYS A 42 -14.86 16.09 -11.11
CA LYS A 42 -15.31 14.83 -10.50
C LYS A 42 -14.48 14.45 -9.28
N ILE A 43 -13.21 14.81 -9.29
CA ILE A 43 -12.27 14.61 -8.17
C ILE A 43 -11.45 15.90 -7.97
N ARG A 44 -10.95 16.10 -6.75
CA ARG A 44 -10.11 17.26 -6.42
C ARG A 44 -8.64 17.03 -6.73
N SER A 45 -8.18 15.81 -6.48
CA SER A 45 -6.81 15.35 -6.63
C SER A 45 -6.81 13.82 -6.73
N TRP A 46 -5.65 13.25 -6.98
CA TRP A 46 -5.43 11.81 -7.05
C TRP A 46 -4.12 11.45 -6.35
N GLY A 47 -3.95 10.16 -6.08
CA GLY A 47 -2.77 9.61 -5.44
C GLY A 47 -2.50 8.20 -5.93
N MET A 48 -1.43 7.63 -5.41
CA MET A 48 -0.95 6.29 -5.73
C MET A 48 -0.98 5.42 -4.48
N CYS A 49 -1.09 4.11 -4.65
CA CYS A 49 -0.95 3.18 -3.54
C CYS A 49 -0.11 1.98 -3.96
N ASN A 50 0.59 1.38 -3.00
CA ASN A 50 1.38 0.17 -3.23
C ASN A 50 2.39 0.33 -4.37
N ASP A 51 3.08 1.47 -4.39
CA ASP A 51 4.01 1.83 -5.44
C ASP A 51 5.44 2.03 -4.91
N ASN A 52 6.42 2.02 -5.81
CA ASN A 52 7.84 2.18 -5.50
C ASN A 52 8.38 3.54 -5.96
N ALA A 53 9.66 3.80 -5.70
CA ALA A 53 10.31 5.05 -6.05
C ALA A 53 10.24 5.36 -7.56
N TYR A 54 10.43 4.34 -8.41
CA TYR A 54 10.34 4.49 -9.86
C TYR A 54 8.93 4.86 -10.31
N GLY A 55 7.91 4.14 -9.84
CA GLY A 55 6.53 4.42 -10.20
C GLY A 55 6.09 5.81 -9.77
N LEU A 56 6.45 6.23 -8.56
CA LEU A 56 6.20 7.58 -8.07
C LEU A 56 6.87 8.64 -8.96
N ALA A 57 8.19 8.54 -9.15
CA ALA A 57 8.95 9.52 -9.93
C ALA A 57 8.46 9.60 -11.38
N ALA A 58 8.23 8.44 -12.02
CA ALA A 58 7.72 8.39 -13.39
C ALA A 58 6.33 9.00 -13.51
N SER A 59 5.41 8.70 -12.57
CA SER A 59 4.06 9.26 -12.58
C SER A 59 4.08 10.78 -12.40
N VAL A 60 4.91 11.29 -11.49
CA VAL A 60 5.04 12.73 -11.24
C VAL A 60 5.66 13.44 -12.46
N TYR A 61 6.76 12.89 -12.99
CA TYR A 61 7.41 13.41 -14.18
C TYR A 61 6.47 13.45 -15.39
N THR A 62 5.77 12.35 -15.67
CA THR A 62 4.81 12.27 -16.79
C THR A 62 3.66 13.25 -16.60
N SER A 63 3.14 13.38 -15.38
CA SER A 63 2.06 14.34 -15.10
C SER A 63 2.49 15.78 -15.38
N ARG A 64 3.70 16.17 -14.91
CA ARG A 64 4.28 17.49 -15.18
C ARG A 64 4.49 17.73 -16.68
N ALA A 65 5.01 16.74 -17.40
CA ALA A 65 5.25 16.83 -18.84
C ALA A 65 3.94 17.02 -19.65
N LEU A 66 2.85 16.42 -19.20
CA LEU A 66 1.52 16.53 -19.82
C LEU A 66 0.71 17.75 -19.32
N GLY A 67 1.26 18.52 -18.38
CA GLY A 67 0.56 19.67 -17.79
C GLY A 67 -0.65 19.29 -16.93
N VAL A 68 -0.72 18.05 -16.44
CA VAL A 68 -1.77 17.60 -15.51
C VAL A 68 -1.25 17.63 -14.07
N PRO A 69 -2.12 17.88 -13.07
CA PRO A 69 -1.71 17.83 -11.67
C PRO A 69 -1.10 16.46 -11.31
N PRO A 70 0.11 16.41 -10.72
CA PRO A 70 0.74 15.14 -10.30
C PRO A 70 0.00 14.49 -9.12
N PRO A 71 0.25 13.20 -8.83
CA PRO A 71 -0.32 12.55 -7.66
C PRO A 71 0.16 13.26 -6.40
N CYS A 72 -0.77 13.61 -5.50
CA CYS A 72 -0.46 14.40 -4.31
C CYS A 72 -0.10 13.55 -3.09
N VAL A 73 -0.36 12.25 -3.14
CA VAL A 73 -0.10 11.31 -2.03
C VAL A 73 0.29 9.93 -2.55
N LEU A 74 1.22 9.27 -1.85
CA LEU A 74 1.54 7.86 -1.98
C LEU A 74 1.14 7.15 -0.68
N GLN A 75 0.23 6.18 -0.79
CA GLN A 75 -0.23 5.36 0.32
C GLN A 75 0.47 3.99 0.32
N ASN A 76 1.35 3.74 1.29
CA ASN A 76 2.16 2.52 1.37
C ASN A 76 2.16 1.90 2.78
N ASP A 77 2.53 0.61 2.87
CA ASP A 77 2.67 -0.08 4.17
C ASP A 77 3.84 0.54 4.92
N TYR A 78 3.56 0.99 6.15
CA TYR A 78 4.59 1.42 7.07
C TYR A 78 4.17 1.14 8.51
N SER A 79 5.06 0.49 9.26
CA SER A 79 4.89 0.24 10.69
C SER A 79 6.24 0.11 11.37
N LEU A 80 6.25 0.00 12.70
CA LEU A 80 7.49 -0.29 13.44
C LEU A 80 8.16 -1.60 12.99
N LEU A 81 7.41 -2.53 12.39
CA LEU A 81 7.93 -3.80 11.87
C LEU A 81 8.23 -3.77 10.37
N ASN A 82 7.63 -2.84 9.62
CA ASN A 82 7.84 -2.70 8.18
C ASN A 82 8.28 -1.28 7.85
N ARG A 83 9.60 -1.10 7.70
CA ARG A 83 10.23 0.19 7.37
C ARG A 83 10.89 0.20 6.00
N ARG A 84 10.54 -0.75 5.11
CA ARG A 84 11.18 -0.93 3.80
C ARG A 84 11.17 0.32 2.93
N ILE A 85 10.21 1.24 3.11
CA ILE A 85 10.17 2.53 2.41
C ILE A 85 11.39 3.43 2.66
N GLU A 86 12.09 3.22 3.78
CA GLU A 86 13.33 3.91 4.12
C GLU A 86 14.54 3.33 3.38
N GLU A 87 14.43 2.08 2.89
CA GLU A 87 15.52 1.34 2.26
C GLU A 87 15.36 1.19 0.74
N ASN A 88 14.13 1.32 0.22
CA ASN A 88 13.80 1.12 -1.20
C ASN A 88 13.66 2.42 -2.01
N GLY A 89 14.14 3.54 -1.48
CA GLY A 89 14.15 4.85 -2.14
C GLY A 89 12.80 5.60 -2.17
N VAL A 90 11.70 5.01 -1.67
CA VAL A 90 10.39 5.68 -1.65
C VAL A 90 10.42 6.94 -0.76
N SER A 91 11.07 6.86 0.41
CA SER A 91 11.21 8.00 1.32
C SER A 91 11.98 9.17 0.68
N GLU A 92 13.04 8.89 -0.07
CA GLU A 92 13.78 9.89 -0.83
C GLU A 92 12.93 10.49 -1.96
N ALA A 93 12.32 9.66 -2.79
CA ALA A 93 11.52 10.10 -3.94
C ALA A 93 10.31 10.95 -3.53
N SER A 94 9.63 10.59 -2.43
CA SER A 94 8.47 11.35 -1.92
C SER A 94 8.85 12.62 -1.15
N SER A 95 10.12 12.78 -0.76
CA SER A 95 10.56 13.89 0.06
C SER A 95 10.27 15.26 -0.57
N PRO A 96 10.15 16.33 0.24
CA PRO A 96 9.97 17.70 -0.26
C PRO A 96 11.07 18.18 -1.21
N ALA A 97 12.27 17.58 -1.16
CA ALA A 97 13.39 17.92 -2.02
C ALA A 97 13.32 17.28 -3.42
N MET A 98 12.53 16.20 -3.56
CA MET A 98 12.36 15.46 -4.81
C MET A 98 10.97 15.73 -5.40
N GLU A 99 10.04 14.79 -5.28
CA GLU A 99 8.72 14.94 -5.90
C GLU A 99 7.71 15.70 -5.05
N ASN A 100 8.02 15.93 -3.77
CA ASN A 100 7.16 16.60 -2.81
C ASN A 100 5.74 16.01 -2.78
N THR A 101 5.67 14.69 -2.64
CA THR A 101 4.43 13.92 -2.61
C THR A 101 4.15 13.49 -1.18
N GLY A 102 2.94 13.74 -0.68
CA GLY A 102 2.57 13.32 0.66
C GLY A 102 2.69 11.81 0.86
N PHE A 103 2.98 11.37 2.08
CA PHE A 103 3.03 9.94 2.42
C PHE A 103 1.88 9.58 3.37
N MET A 104 1.13 8.53 3.04
CA MET A 104 0.06 8.01 3.88
C MET A 104 0.36 6.56 4.28
N ALA A 105 0.74 6.35 5.53
CA ALA A 105 0.98 5.02 6.06
C ALA A 105 -0.34 4.26 6.22
N TYR A 106 -0.43 3.06 5.64
CA TYR A 106 -1.38 2.05 6.10
C TYR A 106 -0.65 0.96 6.90
N ASN A 107 -1.42 0.09 7.55
CA ASN A 107 -0.88 -1.02 8.36
C ASN A 107 0.01 -0.58 9.54
N VAL A 108 -0.21 0.62 10.09
CA VAL A 108 0.59 1.18 11.20
C VAL A 108 0.65 0.30 12.46
N LEU A 109 -0.32 -0.60 12.66
CA LEU A 109 -0.33 -1.59 13.74
C LEU A 109 0.05 -3.02 13.30
N ALA A 110 0.57 -3.20 12.08
CA ALA A 110 0.96 -4.48 11.49
C ALA A 110 -0.14 -5.56 11.63
N GLY A 111 -1.35 -5.29 11.10
CA GLY A 111 -2.51 -6.18 11.24
C GLY A 111 -2.96 -6.39 12.69
N GLY A 112 -2.59 -5.48 13.59
CA GLY A 112 -2.86 -5.55 15.02
C GLY A 112 -1.77 -6.25 15.84
N VAL A 113 -0.68 -6.73 15.23
CA VAL A 113 0.46 -7.34 15.96
C VAL A 113 1.07 -6.36 16.97
N LEU A 114 1.20 -5.09 16.58
CA LEU A 114 1.78 -4.05 17.44
C LEU A 114 0.88 -3.63 18.62
N THR A 115 -0.33 -4.20 18.74
CA THR A 115 -1.18 -4.00 19.93
C THR A 115 -0.76 -4.89 21.11
N GLY A 116 0.10 -5.89 20.89
CA GLY A 116 0.51 -6.84 21.92
C GLY A 116 -0.52 -7.92 22.28
N LYS A 117 -1.74 -7.87 21.70
CA LYS A 117 -2.83 -8.83 22.01
C LYS A 117 -2.53 -10.29 21.63
N TYR A 118 -1.48 -10.51 20.85
CA TYR A 118 -1.02 -11.84 20.41
C TYR A 118 0.25 -12.35 21.10
N LEU A 119 0.79 -11.64 22.10
CA LEU A 119 2.01 -12.06 22.81
C LEU A 119 1.84 -13.37 23.58
N LYS A 120 0.63 -13.62 24.10
CA LYS A 120 0.31 -14.84 24.88
C LYS A 120 -0.33 -15.94 24.03
N GLU A 121 -1.02 -15.57 22.96
CA GLU A 121 -1.64 -16.53 22.04
C GLU A 121 -1.57 -16.02 20.59
N PRO A 122 -1.26 -16.88 19.61
CA PRO A 122 -0.99 -16.47 18.23
C PRO A 122 -2.22 -15.89 17.51
N ALA A 123 -2.02 -14.95 16.57
CA ALA A 123 -3.10 -14.29 15.84
C ALA A 123 -3.99 -15.25 15.04
N ALA A 124 -3.39 -16.27 14.41
CA ALA A 124 -4.09 -17.33 13.71
C ALA A 124 -3.85 -18.68 14.39
N ILE A 125 -4.91 -19.48 14.49
CA ILE A 125 -4.85 -20.93 14.61
C ILE A 125 -5.33 -21.39 13.25
N ASP A 126 -4.45 -21.91 12.40
CA ASP A 126 -4.90 -22.56 11.16
C ASP A 126 -5.94 -23.61 11.54
N SER A 127 -7.18 -23.36 11.13
CA SER A 127 -8.40 -23.92 11.72
C SER A 127 -8.59 -25.42 11.45
N PHE A 128 -7.64 -26.06 10.77
CA PHE A 128 -7.76 -27.44 10.29
C PHE A 128 -6.79 -28.43 10.94
N GLN A 129 -5.91 -28.00 11.86
CA GLN A 129 -5.16 -28.95 12.68
C GLN A 129 -6.04 -29.51 13.81
N ALA A 130 -6.13 -30.84 13.88
CA ALA A 130 -6.83 -31.57 14.94
C ALA A 130 -6.36 -31.10 16.34
N GLY A 131 -7.31 -30.78 17.22
CA GLY A 131 -7.05 -30.31 18.59
C GLY A 131 -7.25 -28.81 18.84
N LYS A 132 -7.53 -28.00 17.81
CA LYS A 132 -7.71 -26.53 17.95
C LYS A 132 -9.15 -26.04 17.86
N LYS A 133 -10.15 -26.94 17.82
CA LYS A 133 -11.59 -26.60 17.73
C LYS A 133 -12.07 -25.75 18.90
N GLU A 134 -11.67 -26.07 20.14
CA GLU A 134 -12.07 -25.29 21.32
C GLU A 134 -11.47 -23.88 21.29
N ALA A 135 -10.21 -23.74 20.89
CA ALA A 135 -9.57 -22.44 20.73
C ALA A 135 -10.24 -21.60 19.64
N ALA A 136 -10.68 -22.23 18.55
CA ALA A 136 -11.44 -21.57 17.49
C ALA A 136 -12.84 -21.12 17.97
N LEU A 137 -13.57 -21.99 18.67
CA LEU A 137 -14.87 -21.67 19.26
C LEU A 137 -14.78 -20.57 20.32
N ARG A 138 -13.73 -20.58 21.15
CA ARG A 138 -13.45 -19.51 22.13
C ARG A 138 -13.24 -18.18 21.43
N ARG A 139 -12.45 -18.13 20.35
CA ARG A 139 -12.24 -16.91 19.55
C ARG A 139 -13.49 -16.43 18.83
N PHE A 140 -14.40 -17.34 18.46
CA PHE A 140 -15.69 -16.95 17.88
C PHE A 140 -16.62 -16.32 18.91
N ARG A 141 -16.55 -16.75 20.18
CA ARG A 141 -17.37 -16.21 21.28
C ARG A 141 -16.79 -14.96 21.92
N GLU A 142 -15.46 -14.88 22.00
CA GLU A 142 -14.70 -13.76 22.54
C GLU A 142 -13.66 -13.31 21.51
N PRO A 143 -14.09 -12.58 20.48
CA PRO A 143 -13.19 -12.16 19.43
C PRO A 143 -12.21 -11.16 20.02
N ARG A 144 -10.92 -11.36 19.75
CA ARG A 144 -9.86 -10.47 20.26
C ARG A 144 -9.78 -9.14 19.49
N GLY A 145 -10.95 -8.57 19.17
CA GLY A 145 -11.12 -7.43 18.28
C GLY A 145 -10.83 -7.82 16.83
N ARG A 146 -11.88 -8.26 16.12
CA ARG A 146 -12.04 -7.88 14.72
C ARG A 146 -12.42 -6.38 14.68
N MET A 147 -12.23 -5.74 13.53
CA MET A 147 -12.40 -4.28 13.38
C MET A 147 -13.83 -3.77 13.67
N ASP A 148 -14.79 -4.66 13.91
CA ASP A 148 -16.23 -4.43 14.00
C ASP A 148 -16.82 -4.53 15.42
N GLU A 149 -16.04 -4.82 16.46
CA GLU A 149 -16.61 -5.14 17.79
C GLU A 149 -16.45 -4.06 18.86
N ASN A 150 -15.83 -2.93 18.55
CA ASN A 150 -15.82 -1.73 19.41
C ASN A 150 -15.67 -0.45 18.57
N GLY A 151 -16.60 -0.24 17.64
CA GLY A 151 -16.77 1.00 16.88
C GLY A 151 -18.08 1.69 17.24
#